data_AF-A0A2B9DMF3-F1
#
_entry.id   AF-A0A2B9DMF3-F1
#
_cell.length_a   1.000
_cell.length_b   1.000
_cell.length_c   1.000
_cell.angle_alpha   90.00
_cell.angle_beta   90.00
_cell.angle_gamma   90.00
#
_symmetry.space_group_name_H-M   'P 1'
#
loop_
_entity.id
_entity.type
_entity.pdbx_description
1 polymer ?
#
loop_
_entity_poly.entity_id
_entity_poly.type
_entity_poly.pdbx_seq_one_letter_code
_entity_poly.pdbx_strand_id
1 'polypeptide(L)'
;GSIQEKIARKGVTVTTPVRKNMKDADKINDTLLGKRRKKIETVFSSLERLGIQKFRSRSILGFESRLESILLVYCLMLDKARERFGNTLKYSLGSF
;
A
#
# COMPACT_ATOMS: atom_id res chain seq x y z
N GLY A 1 -20.23 -13.07 -16.37
CA GLY A 1 -19.85 -11.66 -16.26
C GLY A 1 -18.44 -11.53 -15.73
N SER A 2 -17.64 -10.66 -16.36
CA SER A 2 -16.27 -10.32 -15.94
C SER A 2 -16.25 -9.86 -14.48
N ILE A 3 -15.12 -10.05 -13.79
CA ILE A 3 -14.90 -9.51 -12.44
C ILE A 3 -15.19 -8.00 -12.41
N GLN A 4 -14.82 -7.29 -13.48
CA GLN A 4 -15.07 -5.86 -13.64
C GLN A 4 -16.56 -5.52 -13.60
N GLU A 5 -17.39 -6.30 -14.28
CA GLU A 5 -18.85 -6.11 -14.31
C GLU A 5 -19.49 -6.39 -12.94
N LYS A 6 -19.00 -7.43 -12.25
CA LYS A 6 -19.48 -7.75 -10.89
C LYS A 6 -19.14 -6.64 -9.89
N ILE A 7 -17.99 -6.01 -10.04
CA ILE A 7 -17.53 -4.90 -9.20
C ILE A 7 -18.30 -3.62 -9.53
N ALA A 8 -18.52 -3.33 -10.81
CA ALA A 8 -19.32 -2.19 -11.26
C ALA A 8 -20.77 -2.26 -10.75
N ARG A 9 -21.39 -3.45 -10.75
CA ARG A 9 -22.74 -3.68 -10.16
C ARG A 9 -22.82 -3.37 -8.67
N LYS A 10 -21.69 -3.39 -7.96
CA LYS A 10 -21.60 -3.01 -6.54
C LYS A 10 -21.30 -1.52 -6.35
N GLY A 11 -21.34 -0.71 -7.41
CA GLY A 11 -21.04 0.72 -7.36
C GLY A 11 -19.54 1.03 -7.21
N VAL A 12 -18.66 0.06 -7.48
CA VAL A 12 -17.22 0.25 -7.37
C VAL A 12 -16.63 0.48 -8.77
N THR A 13 -16.00 1.64 -8.95
CA THR A 13 -15.28 1.99 -10.18
C THR A 13 -13.84 1.49 -10.11
N VAL A 14 -13.46 0.58 -11.01
CA VAL A 14 -12.07 0.09 -11.12
C VAL A 14 -11.29 1.02 -12.04
N THR A 15 -10.36 1.78 -11.48
CA THR A 15 -9.49 2.68 -12.24
C THR A 15 -8.13 2.04 -12.50
N THR A 16 -7.68 2.04 -13.75
CA THR A 16 -6.32 1.63 -14.12
C THR A 16 -5.41 2.87 -14.22
N PRO A 17 -4.15 2.83 -13.75
CA PRO A 17 -3.22 3.94 -13.94
C PRO A 17 -3.05 4.26 -15.43
N VAL A 18 -3.10 5.56 -15.76
CA VAL A 18 -2.81 6.03 -17.12
C VAL A 18 -1.37 5.70 -17.48
N ARG A 19 -1.16 4.94 -18.55
CA ARG A 19 0.18 4.67 -19.11
C ARG A 19 0.48 5.69 -20.19
N LYS A 20 1.77 6.03 -20.36
CA LYS A 20 2.25 7.03 -21.35
C LYS A 20 1.75 6.77 -22.79
N ASN A 21 1.44 5.52 -23.12
CA ASN A 21 1.02 5.09 -24.46
C ASN A 21 -0.50 4.82 -24.59
N MET A 22 -1.31 5.15 -23.58
CA MET A 22 -2.77 4.97 -23.66
C MET A 22 -3.38 6.12 -24.46
N LYS A 23 -3.94 5.81 -25.63
CA LYS A 23 -4.82 6.72 -26.38
C LYS A 23 -6.13 6.87 -25.62
N ASP A 24 -6.66 8.10 -25.57
CA ASP A 24 -7.94 8.44 -24.94
C ASP A 24 -8.03 8.07 -23.46
N ALA A 25 -6.91 8.17 -22.75
CA ALA A 25 -6.94 8.09 -21.30
C ALA A 25 -7.75 9.28 -20.77
N ASP A 26 -8.98 9.00 -20.33
CA ASP A 26 -9.75 9.92 -19.50
C ASP A 26 -8.83 10.36 -18.37
N LYS A 27 -8.41 11.63 -18.43
CA LYS A 27 -7.69 12.27 -17.35
C LYS A 27 -8.70 12.48 -16.24
N ILE A 28 -9.00 11.41 -15.49
CA ILE A 28 -9.56 11.60 -14.16
C ILE A 28 -8.51 12.44 -13.44
N ASN A 29 -8.81 13.72 -13.24
CA ASN A 29 -7.94 14.66 -12.56
C ASN A 29 -7.97 14.34 -11.06
N ASP A 30 -7.52 13.14 -10.72
CA ASP A 30 -7.67 12.61 -9.38
C ASP A 30 -6.37 12.74 -8.61
N THR A 31 -5.88 13.97 -8.54
CA THR A 31 -4.69 14.31 -7.76
C THR A 31 -4.85 13.85 -6.31
N LEU A 32 -6.09 13.82 -5.78
CA LEU A 32 -6.42 13.33 -4.44
C LEU A 32 -6.34 11.80 -4.35
N LEU A 33 -6.96 11.04 -5.26
CA LEU A 33 -6.80 9.58 -5.30
C LEU A 33 -5.35 9.18 -5.56
N GLY A 34 -4.63 9.89 -6.43
CA GLY A 34 -3.21 9.67 -6.70
C GLY A 34 -2.35 9.84 -5.44
N LYS A 35 -2.58 10.92 -4.67
CA LYS A 35 -1.90 11.13 -3.37
C LYS A 35 -2.24 10.03 -2.36
N ARG A 36 -3.52 9.63 -2.25
CA ARG A 36 -3.96 8.54 -1.36
C ARG A 36 -3.34 7.20 -1.75
N ARG A 37 -3.36 6.87 -3.05
CA ARG A 37 -2.75 5.67 -3.62
C ARG A 37 -1.25 5.62 -3.34
N LYS A 38 -0.53 6.71 -3.61
CA LYS A 38 0.92 6.79 -3.35
C LYS A 38 1.25 6.51 -1.88
N LYS A 39 0.46 7.06 -0.95
CA LYS A 39 0.61 6.76 0.49
C LYS A 39 0.44 5.27 0.76
N ILE A 40 -0.64 4.65 0.26
CA ILE A 40 -0.92 3.22 0.43
C ILE A 40 0.22 2.36 -0.13
N GLU A 41 0.64 2.62 -1.37
CA GLU A 41 1.73 1.88 -2.04
C GLU A 41 3.05 2.01 -1.29
N THR A 42 3.35 3.19 -0.73
CA THR A 42 4.57 3.42 0.06
C THR A 42 4.59 2.59 1.34
N VAL A 43 3.44 2.49 2.03
CA VAL A 43 3.31 1.63 3.23
C VAL A 43 3.50 0.17 2.84
N PHE A 44 2.80 -0.32 1.81
CA PHE A 44 2.92 -1.71 1.37
C PHE A 44 4.34 -2.07 0.92
N SER A 45 5.02 -1.19 0.19
CA SER A 45 6.43 -1.39 -0.19
C SER A 45 7.35 -1.52 1.03
N SER A 46 7.08 -0.74 2.09
CA SER A 46 7.83 -0.85 3.35
C SER A 46 7.55 -2.19 4.06
N LEU A 47 6.29 -2.61 4.12
CA LEU A 47 5.91 -3.89 4.73
C LEU A 47 6.43 -5.10 3.93
N GLU A 48 6.51 -4.99 2.61
CA GLU A 48 7.11 -6.01 1.74
C GLU A 48 8.60 -6.20 2.04
N ARG A 49 9.34 -5.10 2.27
CA ARG A 49 10.73 -5.17 2.73
C ARG A 49 10.87 -5.85 4.08
N LEU A 50 9.89 -5.69 4.97
CA LEU A 50 9.82 -6.39 6.26
C LEU A 50 9.39 -7.86 6.14
N GLY A 51 9.03 -8.32 4.94
CA GLY A 51 8.72 -9.72 4.67
C GLY A 51 7.27 -10.10 5.00
N ILE A 52 6.32 -9.17 4.91
CA ILE A 52 4.88 -9.44 5.17
C ILE A 52 4.29 -10.57 4.31
N GLN A 53 4.87 -10.84 3.14
CA GLN A 53 4.44 -11.92 2.24
C GLN A 53 5.05 -13.28 2.59
N LYS A 54 6.03 -13.34 3.51
CA LYS A 54 6.83 -14.55 3.79
C LYS A 54 6.33 -15.33 5.02
N PHE A 55 5.04 -15.23 5.33
CA PHE A 55 4.45 -15.95 6.46
C PHE A 55 4.31 -17.44 6.14
N ARG A 56 4.74 -18.29 7.07
CA ARG A 56 4.62 -19.76 7.01
C ARG A 56 3.78 -20.31 8.17
N SER A 57 2.85 -19.51 8.67
CA SER A 57 2.00 -19.88 9.81
C SER A 57 1.04 -20.99 9.42
N ARG A 58 0.91 -21.99 10.30
CA ARG A 58 0.01 -23.14 10.13
C ARG A 58 -1.31 -22.98 10.92
N SER A 59 -1.52 -21.82 11.54
CA SER A 59 -2.73 -21.44 12.26
C SER A 59 -3.06 -19.97 12.01
N ILE A 60 -4.34 -19.62 12.15
CA ILE A 60 -4.83 -18.24 12.04
C ILE A 60 -4.17 -17.36 13.10
N LEU A 61 -4.18 -17.82 14.36
CA LEU A 61 -3.53 -17.11 15.46
C LEU A 61 -2.04 -16.84 15.17
N GLY A 62 -1.30 -17.83 14.68
CA GLY A 62 0.11 -17.66 14.32
C GLY A 62 0.32 -16.73 13.12
N PHE A 63 -0.66 -16.60 12.23
CA PHE A 63 -0.64 -15.62 11.14
C PHE A 63 -0.87 -14.22 11.69
N GLU A 64 -1.91 -14.04 12.51
CA GLU A 64 -2.27 -12.78 13.16
C GLU A 64 -1.11 -12.24 14.00
N SER A 65 -0.52 -13.04 14.88
CA SER A 65 0.60 -12.60 15.71
C SER A 65 1.83 -12.18 14.88
N ARG A 66 2.11 -12.85 13.75
CA ARG A 66 3.20 -12.45 12.84
C ARG A 66 2.88 -11.16 12.10
N LEU A 67 1.64 -10.99 11.68
CA LEU A 67 1.17 -9.77 11.03
C LEU A 67 1.29 -8.59 11.99
N GLU A 68 0.77 -8.72 13.21
CA GLU A 68 0.87 -7.72 14.27
C GLU A 68 2.33 -7.36 14.59
N SER A 69 3.20 -8.37 14.68
CA SER A 69 4.64 -8.16 14.92
C SER A 69 5.28 -7.31 13.82
N ILE A 70 4.99 -7.60 12.54
CA ILE A 70 5.51 -6.80 11.42
C ILE A 70 4.94 -5.38 11.44
N LEU A 71 3.66 -5.21 11.71
CA LEU A 71 3.04 -3.88 11.80
C LEU A 71 3.63 -3.07 12.94
N LEU A 72 3.90 -3.69 14.09
CA LEU A 72 4.58 -3.05 15.22
C LEU A 72 5.99 -2.61 14.84
N VAL A 73 6.78 -3.50 14.22
CA VAL A 73 8.14 -3.16 13.76
C VAL A 73 8.10 -2.01 12.76
N TYR A 74 7.17 -2.03 11.80
CA TYR A 74 6.97 -0.92 10.87
C TYR A 74 6.70 0.40 11.60
N CYS A 75 5.79 0.42 12.57
CA CYS A 75 5.47 1.62 13.35
C CYS A 75 6.69 2.16 14.11
N LEU A 76 7.44 1.29 14.79
CA LEU A 76 8.64 1.68 15.53
C LEU A 76 9.74 2.21 14.59
N MET A 77 9.98 1.54 13.47
CA MET A 77 10.97 2.00 12.48
C MET A 77 10.55 3.31 11.83
N LEU A 78 9.26 3.50 11.56
CA LEU A 78 8.73 4.74 11.01
C LEU A 78 8.89 5.90 11.99
N ASP A 79 8.65 5.67 13.27
CA ASP A 79 8.88 6.66 14.32
C ASP A 79 10.35 7.07 14.39
N LYS A 80 11.27 6.10 14.38
CA LYS A 80 12.72 6.37 14.32
C LYS A 80 13.15 7.07 13.03
N ALA A 81 12.56 6.73 11.88
CA ALA A 81 12.83 7.43 10.64
C ALA A 81 12.36 8.90 10.71
N ARG A 82 11.24 9.18 11.37
CA ARG A 82 10.74 10.55 11.58
C ARG A 82 11.60 11.34 12.55
N GLU A 83 12.08 10.73 13.63
CA GLU A 83 13.06 11.35 14.53
C GLU A 83 14.32 11.76 13.76
N ARG A 84 14.83 10.89 12.88
CA ARG A 84 16.10 11.10 12.17
C ARG A 84 16.01 12.03 10.95
N PHE A 85 14.94 11.93 10.17
CA PHE A 85 14.78 12.62 8.88
C PHE A 85 13.67 13.68 8.90
N GLY A 86 13.10 13.97 10.07
CA GLY A 86 11.98 14.87 10.25
C GLY A 86 10.72 14.41 9.49
N ASN A 87 9.91 15.38 9.07
CA ASN A 87 8.64 15.13 8.36
C ASN A 87 8.80 14.69 6.89
N THR A 88 10.02 14.43 6.43
CA THR A 88 10.31 13.99 5.06
C THR A 88 9.77 12.59 4.80
N LEU A 89 9.96 11.68 5.75
CA LEU A 89 9.55 10.28 5.65
C LEU A 89 8.24 10.05 6.40
N LYS A 90 7.12 10.47 5.79
CA LYS A 90 5.79 10.32 6.43
C LYS A 90 5.31 8.87 6.52
N TYR A 91 5.64 8.05 5.54
CA TYR A 91 5.11 6.67 5.40
C TYR A 91 6.15 5.65 4.96
N SER A 92 7.33 6.10 4.54
CA SER A 92 8.42 5.25 4.10
C SER A 92 9.40 5.06 5.24
N LEU A 93 10.01 3.88 5.32
CA LEU A 93 11.13 3.64 6.22
C LEU A 93 12.43 4.28 5.72
N GLY A 94 12.47 4.81 4.49
CA GLY A 94 13.71 5.24 3.86
C GLY A 94 14.61 4.06 3.48
N SER A 95 15.73 4.33 2.82
CA SER A 95 16.79 3.34 2.62
C SER A 95 17.67 3.33 3.85
N PHE A 96 17.31 2.52 4.84
CA PHE A 96 18.30 1.95 5.76
C PHE A 96 19.12 0.89 5.03
#